data_AF-A0A7C7RN21-F1
#
_entry.id   AF-A0A7C7RN21-F1
#
_cell.length_a   1.000
_cell.length_b   1.000
_cell.length_c   1.000
_cell.angle_alpha   90.00
_cell.angle_beta   90.00
_cell.angle_gamma   90.00
#
_symmetry.space_group_name_H-M   'P 1'
#
loop_
_entity.id
_entity.type
_entity.pdbx_description
1 polymer ?
#
loop_
_entity_poly.entity_id
_entity_poly.type
_entity_poly.pdbx_seq_one_letter_code
_entity_poly.pdbx_strand_id
1 'polypeptide(L)'
;DEVQFEGEERVVIPSPKVETYDLQPEMNARKVADTLIDRIETGKDDFLLVNFANTDMVGHSGKLDATIKAVEAVDECVGDVVKKILSRDGVALLTADHGNSEVMVDFISKQPHTYHTTSPVPFIFIMKEAHKVKPLGILADIAPTILDLLGLEMPKEFEGESLILRSGAEKKPTQKKY
;
A
#
# COMPACT_ATOMS: atom_id res chain seq x y z
N ASP A 1 -5.45 -16.23 -19.19
CA ASP A 1 -5.07 -14.90 -19.70
C ASP A 1 -5.39 -13.84 -18.68
N GLU A 2 -4.57 -12.80 -18.64
CA GLU A 2 -4.77 -11.65 -17.76
C GLU A 2 -5.91 -10.78 -18.32
N VAL A 3 -6.84 -10.35 -17.46
CA VAL A 3 -7.99 -9.54 -17.85
C VAL A 3 -7.80 -8.14 -17.30
N GLN A 4 -8.02 -7.14 -18.16
CA GLN A 4 -8.16 -5.74 -17.77
C GLN A 4 -9.66 -5.40 -17.77
N PHE A 5 -10.16 -4.84 -16.67
CA PHE A 5 -11.56 -4.50 -16.51
C PHE A 5 -11.90 -3.16 -17.18
N GLU A 6 -13.19 -2.94 -17.48
CA GLU A 6 -13.66 -1.65 -17.99
C GLU A 6 -13.40 -0.55 -16.95
N GLY A 7 -12.83 0.57 -17.40
CA GLY A 7 -12.42 1.68 -16.53
C GLY A 7 -11.09 1.47 -15.80
N GLU A 8 -10.47 0.28 -15.90
CA GLU A 8 -9.14 0.04 -15.33
C GLU A 8 -8.05 0.65 -16.22
N GLU A 9 -7.16 1.45 -15.64
CA GLU A 9 -5.93 1.93 -16.28
C GLU A 9 -4.71 1.41 -15.51
N ARG A 10 -3.67 0.99 -16.24
CA ARG A 10 -2.41 0.50 -15.67
C ARG A 10 -1.25 1.36 -16.10
N VAL A 11 -0.39 1.71 -15.15
CA VAL A 11 0.88 2.39 -15.41
C VAL A 11 2.00 1.56 -14.83
N VAL A 12 2.97 1.20 -15.68
CA VAL A 12 4.15 0.42 -15.27
C VAL A 12 5.38 1.30 -15.38
N ILE A 13 5.99 1.60 -14.24
CA ILE A 13 7.30 2.26 -14.19
C ILE A 13 8.38 1.18 -14.26
N PRO A 14 9.23 1.15 -15.31
CA PRO A 14 10.26 0.14 -15.41
C PRO A 14 11.21 0.21 -14.21
N SER A 15 11.57 -0.94 -13.64
CA SER A 15 12.62 -1.01 -12.62
C SER A 15 13.98 -0.54 -13.16
N PRO A 16 14.90 -0.06 -12.29
CA PRO A 16 16.24 0.27 -12.73
C PRO A 16 16.98 -0.96 -13.26
N LYS A 17 17.82 -0.76 -14.27
CA LYS A 17 18.66 -1.81 -14.86
C LYS A 17 19.96 -1.95 -14.07
N VAL A 18 19.86 -2.54 -12.88
CA VAL A 18 20.97 -2.86 -11.99
C VAL A 18 21.04 -4.38 -11.77
N GLU A 19 22.21 -4.91 -11.43
CA GLU A 19 22.39 -6.35 -11.19
C GLU A 19 21.60 -6.80 -9.95
N THR A 20 21.70 -6.02 -8.86
CA THR A 20 20.93 -6.21 -7.63
C THR A 20 20.47 -4.83 -7.13
N TYR A 21 19.27 -4.79 -6.52
CA TYR A 21 18.65 -3.51 -6.16
C TYR A 21 19.31 -2.77 -5.00
N ASP A 22 20.21 -3.42 -4.24
CA ASP A 22 21.04 -2.73 -3.26
C ASP A 22 22.01 -1.71 -3.88
N LEU A 23 22.28 -1.80 -5.19
CA LEU A 23 23.06 -0.80 -5.94
C LEU A 23 22.28 0.49 -6.20
N GLN A 24 20.95 0.43 -6.11
CA GLN A 24 20.05 1.58 -6.24
C GLN A 24 18.82 1.36 -5.33
N PRO A 25 18.97 1.49 -4.00
CA PRO A 25 17.92 1.12 -3.05
C PRO A 25 16.62 1.91 -3.17
N GLU A 26 16.71 3.16 -3.65
CA GLU A 26 15.56 4.01 -3.96
C GLU A 26 14.76 3.51 -5.18
N MET A 27 15.34 2.58 -5.94
CA MET A 27 14.80 2.04 -7.19
C MET A 27 14.22 3.18 -8.06
N ASN A 28 12.97 3.06 -8.46
CA ASN A 28 12.23 4.15 -9.12
C ASN A 28 11.02 4.60 -8.28
N ALA A 29 11.10 4.50 -6.95
CA ALA A 29 10.01 4.86 -6.03
C ALA A 29 9.51 6.29 -6.26
N ARG A 30 10.44 7.24 -6.44
CA ARG A 30 10.09 8.64 -6.72
C ARG A 30 9.25 8.81 -7.99
N LYS A 31 9.58 8.09 -9.07
CA LYS A 31 8.81 8.10 -10.33
C LYS A 31 7.41 7.52 -10.14
N VAL A 32 7.29 6.45 -9.34
CA VAL A 32 5.99 5.86 -8.98
C VAL A 32 5.15 6.87 -8.20
N ALA A 33 5.73 7.52 -7.20
CA ALA A 33 5.06 8.53 -6.38
C ALA A 33 4.64 9.75 -7.21
N ASP A 34 5.50 10.29 -8.07
CA ASP A 34 5.19 11.42 -8.94
C ASP A 34 4.05 11.10 -9.89
N THR A 35 4.08 9.91 -10.51
CA THR A 35 3.02 9.44 -11.40
C THR A 35 1.68 9.33 -10.66
N LEU A 36 1.70 8.81 -9.43
CA LEU A 36 0.50 8.70 -8.60
C LEU A 36 -0.02 10.08 -8.18
N ILE A 37 0.86 11.00 -7.81
CA ILE A 37 0.51 12.39 -7.45
C ILE A 37 -0.13 13.11 -8.64
N ASP A 38 0.43 12.95 -9.85
CA ASP A 38 -0.13 13.49 -11.08
C ASP A 38 -1.52 12.89 -11.37
N ARG A 39 -1.70 11.59 -11.17
CA ARG A 39 -2.98 10.92 -11.35
C ARG A 39 -4.03 11.43 -10.34
N ILE A 40 -3.66 11.56 -9.06
CA ILE A 40 -4.51 12.13 -8.01
C ILE A 40 -4.96 13.55 -8.38
N GLU A 41 -4.08 14.36 -9.00
CA GLU A 41 -4.40 15.72 -9.40
C GLU A 41 -5.53 15.78 -10.44
N THR A 42 -5.64 14.76 -11.30
CA THR A 42 -6.71 14.69 -12.30
C THR A 42 -8.10 14.57 -11.69
N GLY A 43 -8.20 13.96 -10.50
CA GLY A 43 -9.47 13.71 -9.81
C GLY A 43 -10.45 12.81 -10.58
N LYS A 44 -9.95 11.98 -11.49
CA LYS A 44 -10.78 11.11 -12.35
C LYS A 44 -11.04 9.72 -11.77
N ASP A 45 -10.20 9.27 -10.85
CA ASP A 45 -10.27 7.91 -10.32
C ASP A 45 -10.96 7.87 -8.97
N ASP A 46 -11.86 6.89 -8.81
CA ASP A 46 -12.50 6.59 -7.53
C ASP A 46 -11.60 5.74 -6.63
N PHE A 47 -10.68 4.99 -7.23
CA PHE A 47 -9.76 4.09 -6.54
C PHE A 47 -8.39 4.06 -7.25
N LEU A 48 -7.33 4.11 -6.45
CA LEU A 48 -5.94 4.04 -6.92
C LEU A 48 -5.20 3.00 -6.07
N LEU A 49 -4.52 2.07 -6.73
CA LEU A 49 -3.67 1.06 -6.11
C LEU A 49 -2.22 1.27 -6.55
N VAL A 50 -1.31 1.29 -5.58
CA VAL A 50 0.13 1.45 -5.82
C VAL A 50 0.91 0.44 -5.00
N ASN A 51 1.99 -0.08 -5.58
CA ASN A 51 2.97 -0.91 -4.89
C ASN A 51 4.33 -0.20 -4.89
N PHE A 52 4.98 -0.13 -3.73
CA PHE A 52 6.38 0.28 -3.60
C PHE A 52 7.23 -0.96 -3.33
N ALA A 53 7.94 -1.44 -4.35
CA ALA A 53 8.66 -2.71 -4.30
C ALA A 53 9.94 -2.71 -3.46
N ASN A 54 10.42 -1.52 -3.07
CA ASN A 54 11.78 -1.30 -2.55
C ASN A 54 12.12 -2.15 -1.33
N THR A 55 11.23 -2.16 -0.32
CA THR A 55 11.51 -2.80 0.97
C THR A 55 11.67 -4.31 0.85
N ASP A 56 10.94 -4.93 -0.08
CA ASP A 56 11.06 -6.35 -0.37
C ASP A 56 12.26 -6.65 -1.28
N MET A 57 12.32 -6.00 -2.44
CA MET A 57 13.34 -6.27 -3.46
C MET A 57 14.76 -5.97 -2.98
N VAL A 58 14.94 -4.93 -2.15
CA VAL A 58 16.23 -4.63 -1.52
C VAL A 58 16.44 -5.48 -0.27
N GLY A 59 15.37 -5.82 0.47
CA GLY A 59 15.40 -6.77 1.59
C GLY A 59 16.01 -8.12 1.21
N HIS A 60 15.66 -8.64 0.03
CA HIS A 60 16.24 -9.86 -0.52
C HIS A 60 17.77 -9.84 -0.74
N SER A 61 18.41 -8.67 -0.77
CA SER A 61 19.88 -8.59 -0.83
C SER A 61 20.56 -8.98 0.48
N GLY A 62 19.83 -8.94 1.61
CA GLY A 62 20.40 -9.13 2.94
C GLY A 62 21.32 -7.98 3.42
N LYS A 63 21.41 -6.87 2.68
CA LYS A 63 22.28 -5.73 2.99
C LYS A 63 21.53 -4.66 3.79
N LEU A 64 21.68 -4.68 5.11
CA LEU A 64 20.99 -3.78 6.03
C LEU A 64 21.08 -2.29 5.62
N ASP A 65 22.27 -1.78 5.31
CA ASP A 65 22.46 -0.37 4.94
C ASP A 65 21.71 0.02 3.66
N ALA A 66 21.60 -0.90 2.71
CA ALA A 66 20.81 -0.68 1.50
C ALA A 66 19.32 -0.72 1.81
N THR A 67 18.86 -1.70 2.61
CA THR A 67 17.45 -1.79 3.01
C THR A 67 16.98 -0.58 3.81
N ILE A 68 17.82 -0.02 4.68
CA ILE A 68 17.50 1.24 5.39
C ILE A 68 17.19 2.36 4.39
N LYS A 69 18.06 2.56 3.40
CA LYS A 69 17.84 3.57 2.34
C LYS A 69 16.60 3.29 1.51
N ALA A 70 16.28 2.01 1.26
CA ALA A 70 15.07 1.60 0.58
C ALA A 70 13.81 2.01 1.37
N VAL A 71 13.81 1.77 2.69
CA VAL A 71 12.72 2.19 3.59
C VAL A 71 12.61 3.71 3.65
N GLU A 72 13.72 4.45 3.78
CA GLU A 72 13.73 5.92 3.80
C GLU A 72 13.17 6.51 2.51
N ALA A 73 13.54 5.96 1.35
CA ALA A 73 13.01 6.40 0.06
C ALA A 73 11.50 6.16 -0.08
N VAL A 74 11.00 5.03 0.44
CA VAL A 74 9.55 4.74 0.47
C VAL A 74 8.82 5.67 1.43
N ASP A 75 9.37 5.93 2.62
CA ASP A 75 8.77 6.84 3.60
C ASP A 75 8.57 8.25 3.04
N GLU A 76 9.60 8.81 2.37
CA GLU A 76 9.51 10.11 1.70
C GLU A 76 8.41 10.13 0.64
N CYS A 77 8.40 9.12 -0.23
CA CYS A 77 7.43 8.97 -1.32
C CYS A 77 5.99 8.83 -0.80
N VAL A 78 5.78 7.95 0.19
CA VAL A 78 4.48 7.73 0.83
C VAL A 78 4.01 9.00 1.52
N GLY A 79 4.91 9.72 2.22
CA GLY A 79 4.60 10.98 2.87
C GLY A 79 4.04 12.02 1.90
N ASP A 80 4.63 12.17 0.72
CA ASP A 80 4.16 13.12 -0.29
C ASP A 80 2.84 12.71 -0.93
N VAL A 81 2.69 11.41 -1.25
CA VAL A 81 1.42 10.86 -1.78
C VAL A 81 0.29 11.06 -0.77
N VAL A 82 0.51 10.73 0.49
CA VAL A 82 -0.49 10.89 1.56
C VAL A 82 -0.86 12.36 1.74
N LYS A 83 0.10 13.29 1.76
CA LYS A 83 -0.19 14.74 1.79
C LYS A 83 -1.09 15.14 0.62
N LYS A 84 -0.82 14.62 -0.58
CA LYS A 84 -1.63 14.91 -1.78
C LYS A 84 -3.05 14.38 -1.66
N ILE A 85 -3.21 13.14 -1.23
CA ILE A 85 -4.53 12.51 -0.98
C ILE A 85 -5.32 13.36 0.03
N LEU A 86 -4.72 13.72 1.15
CA LEU A 86 -5.36 14.54 2.19
C LEU A 86 -5.70 15.95 1.70
N SER A 87 -4.90 16.54 0.80
CA SER A 87 -5.21 17.85 0.21
C SER A 87 -6.51 17.86 -0.61
N ARG A 88 -6.98 16.69 -1.06
CA ARG A 88 -8.20 16.49 -1.84
C ARG A 88 -9.34 15.82 -1.05
N ASP A 89 -9.25 15.84 0.28
CA ASP A 89 -10.22 15.18 1.18
C ASP A 89 -10.37 13.67 0.93
N GLY A 90 -9.33 13.03 0.36
CA GLY A 90 -9.29 11.60 0.11
C GLY A 90 -8.91 10.78 1.36
N VAL A 91 -8.96 9.46 1.20
CA VAL A 91 -8.58 8.47 2.20
C VAL A 91 -7.42 7.64 1.67
N ALA A 92 -6.40 7.39 2.48
CA ALA A 92 -5.33 6.45 2.17
C ALA A 92 -5.38 5.25 3.12
N LEU A 93 -5.29 4.04 2.56
CA LEU A 93 -5.05 2.81 3.29
C LEU A 93 -3.60 2.40 3.02
N LEU A 94 -2.75 2.47 4.03
CA LEU A 94 -1.35 2.06 3.93
C LEU A 94 -1.15 0.71 4.62
N THR A 95 -0.67 -0.27 3.87
CA THR A 95 -0.45 -1.63 4.34
C THR A 95 0.65 -2.32 3.54
N ALA A 96 0.94 -3.58 3.85
CA ALA A 96 1.87 -4.43 3.11
C ALA A 96 1.22 -5.80 2.87
N ASP A 97 1.74 -6.54 1.90
CA ASP A 97 1.34 -7.92 1.59
C ASP A 97 2.04 -8.94 2.49
N HIS A 98 3.28 -8.67 2.90
CA HIS A 98 4.02 -9.46 3.88
C HIS A 98 5.19 -8.66 4.52
N GLY A 99 5.93 -9.31 5.43
CA GLY A 99 7.19 -8.79 5.98
C GLY A 99 8.43 -9.28 5.20
N ASN A 100 9.52 -8.54 5.34
CA ASN A 100 10.87 -8.84 4.83
C ASN A 100 11.89 -7.92 5.51
N SER A 101 11.85 -6.62 5.19
CA SER A 101 12.86 -5.62 5.57
C SER A 101 13.01 -5.38 7.08
N GLU A 102 12.05 -5.81 7.89
CA GLU A 102 12.11 -5.67 9.35
C GLU A 102 13.04 -6.68 10.02
N VAL A 103 13.44 -7.75 9.30
CA VAL A 103 14.44 -8.72 9.74
C VAL A 103 15.51 -8.91 8.66
N MET A 104 16.67 -8.29 8.85
CA MET A 104 17.78 -8.32 7.89
C MET A 104 18.92 -9.27 8.27
N VAL A 105 18.87 -9.86 9.47
CA VAL A 105 19.86 -10.81 9.97
C VAL A 105 19.15 -11.97 10.64
N ASP A 106 19.51 -13.19 10.28
CA ASP A 106 18.97 -14.38 10.93
C ASP A 106 19.58 -14.52 12.34
N PHE A 107 18.75 -14.56 13.37
CA PHE A 107 19.22 -14.50 14.76
C PHE A 107 19.96 -15.76 15.21
N ILE A 108 19.83 -16.89 14.50
CA ILE A 108 20.45 -18.17 14.84
C ILE A 108 21.81 -18.30 14.13
N SER A 109 21.80 -18.27 12.80
CA SER A 109 22.97 -18.43 11.93
C SER A 109 23.85 -17.18 11.85
N LYS A 110 23.31 -16.01 12.23
CA LYS A 110 23.95 -14.69 12.08
C LYS A 110 24.27 -14.31 10.64
N GLN A 111 23.70 -15.02 9.67
CA GLN A 111 23.86 -14.71 8.24
C GLN A 111 22.83 -13.66 7.80
N PRO A 112 23.05 -13.00 6.65
CA PRO A 112 22.04 -12.15 6.03
C PRO A 112 20.71 -12.90 5.86
N HIS A 113 19.62 -12.25 6.26
CA HIS A 113 18.27 -12.77 6.08
C HIS A 113 17.73 -12.24 4.74
N THR A 114 17.42 -13.14 3.81
CA THR A 114 17.10 -12.80 2.41
C THR A 114 15.73 -13.32 1.97
N TYR A 115 14.84 -13.64 2.91
CA TYR A 115 13.52 -14.21 2.64
C TYR A 115 12.44 -13.49 3.45
N HIS A 116 11.18 -13.72 3.09
CA HIS A 116 10.05 -13.10 3.78
C HIS A 116 9.95 -13.59 5.22
N THR A 117 9.28 -12.79 6.04
CA THR A 117 8.93 -13.17 7.40
C THR A 117 7.46 -13.55 7.51
N THR A 118 7.07 -14.09 8.66
CA THR A 118 5.67 -14.29 9.04
C THR A 118 5.17 -13.19 9.98
N SER A 119 5.86 -12.03 10.00
CA SER A 119 5.45 -10.89 10.81
C SER A 119 4.09 -10.35 10.34
N PRO A 120 3.22 -9.88 11.24
CA PRO A 120 2.03 -9.16 10.83
C PRO A 120 2.41 -7.86 10.11
N VAL A 121 1.58 -7.46 9.16
CA VAL A 121 1.75 -6.22 8.39
C VAL A 121 0.97 -5.07 9.03
N PRO A 122 1.42 -3.82 8.90
CA PRO A 122 0.65 -2.68 9.35
C PRO A 122 -0.62 -2.52 8.51
N PHE A 123 -1.68 -2.00 9.13
CA PHE A 123 -2.83 -1.44 8.42
C PHE A 123 -3.11 -0.06 9.01
N ILE A 124 -2.81 0.98 8.24
CA ILE A 124 -2.93 2.37 8.66
C ILE A 124 -4.02 3.04 7.84
N PHE A 125 -5.05 3.48 8.55
CA PHE A 125 -6.17 4.24 8.00
C PHE A 125 -5.90 5.74 8.14
N ILE A 126 -5.74 6.44 7.01
CA ILE A 126 -5.30 7.85 6.99
C ILE A 126 -6.36 8.71 6.29
N MET A 127 -6.96 9.63 7.04
CA MET A 127 -7.86 10.65 6.54
C MET A 127 -7.88 11.86 7.50
N LYS A 128 -8.60 12.94 7.15
CA LYS A 128 -8.69 14.14 8.00
C LYS A 128 -9.43 13.89 9.32
N GLU A 129 -10.46 13.05 9.32
CA GLU A 129 -11.27 12.74 10.52
C GLU A 129 -11.00 11.30 11.01
N ALA A 130 -10.62 11.15 12.27
CA ALA A 130 -10.26 9.85 12.82
C ALA A 130 -11.47 8.89 12.83
N HIS A 131 -11.28 7.70 12.26
CA HIS A 131 -12.23 6.58 12.40
C HIS A 131 -11.62 5.50 13.28
N LYS A 132 -12.49 4.74 13.95
CA LYS A 132 -12.05 3.54 14.66
C LYS A 132 -11.83 2.43 13.66
N VAL A 133 -10.70 1.75 13.79
CA VAL A 133 -10.39 0.53 13.03
C VAL A 133 -10.29 -0.66 13.98
N LYS A 134 -10.61 -1.84 13.48
CA LYS A 134 -10.37 -3.10 14.20
C LYS A 134 -8.88 -3.21 14.53
N PRO A 135 -8.52 -3.70 15.73
CA PRO A 135 -7.12 -3.80 16.13
C PRO A 135 -6.34 -4.89 15.37
N LEU A 136 -7.05 -5.86 14.79
CA LEU A 136 -6.51 -7.00 14.05
C LEU A 136 -7.44 -7.35 12.89
N GLY A 137 -6.87 -7.94 11.85
CA GLY A 137 -7.56 -8.42 10.65
C GLY A 137 -6.62 -9.31 9.82
N ILE A 138 -7.09 -9.67 8.63
CA ILE A 138 -6.34 -10.42 7.63
C ILE A 138 -6.33 -9.69 6.29
N LEU A 139 -5.47 -10.10 5.35
CA LEU A 139 -5.40 -9.46 4.03
C LEU A 139 -6.74 -9.51 3.26
N ALA A 140 -7.54 -10.56 3.49
CA ALA A 140 -8.87 -10.69 2.90
C ALA A 140 -9.86 -9.60 3.35
N ASP A 141 -9.56 -8.85 4.42
CA ASP A 141 -10.38 -7.76 4.93
C ASP A 141 -10.11 -6.42 4.19
N ILE A 142 -9.02 -6.31 3.43
CA ILE A 142 -8.64 -5.06 2.74
C ILE A 142 -9.67 -4.67 1.68
N ALA A 143 -10.04 -5.60 0.79
CA ALA A 143 -11.00 -5.32 -0.27
C ALA A 143 -12.41 -5.00 0.28
N PRO A 144 -12.96 -5.74 1.26
CA PRO A 144 -14.17 -5.33 1.98
C PRO A 144 -14.08 -3.92 2.58
N THR A 145 -12.95 -3.54 3.15
CA THR A 145 -12.73 -2.20 3.72
C THR A 145 -12.79 -1.11 2.65
N ILE A 146 -12.19 -1.34 1.47
CA ILE A 146 -12.23 -0.41 0.34
C ILE A 146 -13.67 -0.24 -0.16
N LEU A 147 -14.41 -1.33 -0.36
CA LEU A 147 -15.81 -1.27 -0.81
C LEU A 147 -16.70 -0.52 0.19
N ASP A 148 -16.46 -0.73 1.49
CA ASP A 148 -17.18 -0.03 2.55
C ASP A 148 -16.93 1.48 2.54
N LEU A 149 -15.70 1.92 2.25
CA LEU A 149 -15.34 3.33 2.07
C LEU A 149 -15.98 3.96 0.84
N LEU A 150 -16.09 3.20 -0.25
CA LEU A 150 -16.74 3.65 -1.48
C LEU A 150 -18.27 3.60 -1.39
N GLY A 151 -18.83 3.05 -0.32
CA GLY A 151 -20.28 2.87 -0.18
C GLY A 151 -20.86 1.83 -1.15
N LEU A 152 -20.04 0.90 -1.62
CA LEU A 152 -20.42 -0.14 -2.55
C LEU A 152 -21.01 -1.36 -1.81
N GLU A 153 -21.81 -2.15 -2.53
CA GLU A 153 -22.35 -3.40 -1.99
C GLU A 153 -21.24 -4.45 -1.89
N MET A 154 -21.30 -5.28 -0.83
CA MET A 154 -20.36 -6.36 -0.64
C MET A 154 -20.75 -7.55 -1.53
N PRO A 155 -19.88 -8.05 -2.42
CA PRO A 155 -20.10 -9.31 -3.13
C PRO A 155 -20.27 -10.46 -2.14
N LYS A 156 -21.06 -11.47 -2.50
CA LYS A 156 -21.32 -12.63 -1.62
C LYS A 156 -20.12 -13.57 -1.53
N GLU A 157 -19.22 -13.48 -2.50
CA GLU A 157 -17.99 -14.24 -2.63
C GLU A 157 -16.90 -13.75 -1.66
N PHE A 158 -17.06 -12.54 -1.09
CA PHE A 158 -16.09 -11.99 -0.16
C PHE A 158 -16.37 -12.53 1.24
N GLU A 159 -15.39 -13.24 1.81
CA GLU A 159 -15.48 -13.82 3.16
C GLU A 159 -14.89 -12.91 4.25
N GLY A 160 -14.09 -11.91 3.87
CA GLY A 160 -13.54 -10.91 4.78
C GLY A 160 -14.55 -9.85 5.19
N GLU A 161 -14.21 -9.07 6.21
CA GLU A 161 -15.05 -7.99 6.73
C GLU A 161 -14.31 -6.65 6.69
N SER A 162 -15.06 -5.54 6.60
CA SER A 162 -14.47 -4.21 6.76
C SER A 162 -13.74 -4.09 8.10
N LEU A 163 -12.54 -3.51 8.06
CA LEU A 163 -11.75 -3.16 9.24
C LEU A 163 -12.22 -1.86 9.89
N ILE A 164 -13.10 -1.09 9.24
CA ILE A 164 -13.62 0.16 9.79
C ILE A 164 -14.79 -0.14 10.73
N LEU A 165 -14.71 0.40 11.95
CA LEU A 165 -15.77 0.31 12.95
C LEU A 165 -16.70 1.52 12.80
N ARG A 166 -17.82 1.34 12.11
CA ARG A 166 -18.88 2.37 12.03
C ARG A 166 -19.64 2.44 13.35
N SER A 167 -19.82 3.65 13.89
CA SER A 167 -20.81 3.86 14.94
C SER A 167 -22.21 3.70 14.36
N GLY A 168 -23.19 3.17 15.10
CA GLY A 168 -24.56 2.91 14.58
C GLY A 168 -25.31 4.14 14.05
N ALA A 169 -24.75 5.35 14.19
CA ALA A 169 -25.26 6.60 13.65
C ALA A 169 -24.60 7.02 12.31
N GLU A 170 -23.45 6.44 11.95
CA GLU A 170 -22.77 6.72 10.69
C GLU A 170 -23.41 5.93 9.56
N LYS A 171 -24.17 6.63 8.70
CA LYS A 171 -24.68 6.05 7.46
C LYS A 171 -23.50 5.71 6.55
N LYS A 172 -23.59 4.57 5.84
CA LYS A 172 -22.73 4.28 4.68
C LYS A 172 -22.67 5.53 3.79
N PRO A 173 -21.49 5.88 3.23
CA PRO A 173 -21.38 6.90 2.21
C PRO A 173 -22.49 6.67 1.18
N THR A 174 -23.25 7.72 0.92
CA THR A 174 -24.32 7.62 -0.09
C THR A 174 -23.63 7.32 -1.42
N GLN A 175 -24.08 6.27 -2.12
CA GLN A 175 -23.62 6.00 -3.48
C GLN A 175 -23.77 7.28 -4.29
N LYS A 176 -22.66 7.87 -4.72
CA LYS A 176 -22.72 8.82 -5.82
C LYS A 176 -23.18 8.02 -7.03
N LYS A 177 -24.39 8.31 -7.50
CA LYS A 177 -24.82 7.85 -8.82
C LYS A 177 -23.90 8.54 -9.83
N TYR A 178 -22.96 7.78 -10.38
CA TYR A 178 -22.26 8.15 -11.61
C TYR A 178 -23.21 7.97 -12.79
#